data_AF-A0A1Y4ALP2-F1
#
_entry.id   AF-A0A1Y4ALP2-F1
#
_cell.length_a   1.000
_cell.length_b   1.000
_cell.length_c   1.000
_cell.angle_alpha   90.00
_cell.angle_beta   90.00
_cell.angle_gamma   90.00
#
_symmetry.space_group_name_H-M   'P 1'
#
loop_
_entity.id
_entity.type
_entity.pdbx_description
1 polymer ?
#
loop_
_entity_poly.entity_id
_entity_poly.type
_entity_poly.pdbx_seq_one_letter_code
_entity_poly.pdbx_strand_id
1 'polypeptide(L)'
;MRHFNKSKTNLLFACTICNRSYKKTNFPLADETKRSIDTHDISKEEPLIINPSTESPSNYIVYNQHIMQPRIINGQESLKGKYTIELFKLNDRNVIVEERRALYESYNSAIGKKTYCRTIVIENRIT
;
A
#
# COMPACT_ATOMS: atom_id res chain seq x y z
N MET A 1 12.08 24.77 -22.49
CA MET A 1 11.92 24.92 -21.02
C MET A 1 10.71 24.08 -20.62
N ARG A 2 10.89 22.93 -19.94
CA ARG A 2 9.76 22.05 -19.61
C ARG A 2 8.89 22.75 -18.57
N HIS A 3 7.66 23.12 -18.92
CA HIS A 3 6.69 23.66 -17.98
C HIS A 3 6.30 22.55 -17.00
N PHE A 4 6.93 22.55 -15.82
CA PHE A 4 6.46 21.76 -14.70
C PHE A 4 5.10 22.31 -14.28
N ASN A 5 4.05 21.50 -14.46
CA ASN A 5 2.73 21.78 -13.93
C ASN A 5 2.79 21.81 -12.39
N LYS A 6 2.87 23.01 -11.79
CA LYS A 6 2.82 23.25 -10.33
C LYS A 6 1.38 23.35 -9.84
N SER A 7 0.50 22.42 -10.21
CA SER A 7 -0.78 22.28 -9.52
C SER A 7 -0.55 21.71 -8.11
N LYS A 8 -1.14 22.34 -7.08
CA LYS A 8 -1.08 21.86 -5.68
C LYS A 8 -1.69 20.45 -5.51
N THR A 9 -2.54 20.02 -6.45
CA THR A 9 -3.18 18.69 -6.40
C THR A 9 -2.26 17.53 -6.77
N ASN A 10 -1.07 17.81 -7.31
CA ASN A 10 -0.16 16.79 -7.85
C ASN A 10 1.06 16.53 -6.97
N LEU A 11 1.04 17.01 -5.72
CA LEU A 11 2.13 16.85 -4.76
C LEU A 11 1.66 15.99 -3.59
N LEU A 12 2.37 14.88 -3.37
CA LEU A 12 2.19 14.00 -2.22
C LEU A 12 3.42 14.09 -1.33
N PHE A 13 3.20 14.09 -0.01
CA PHE A 13 4.29 13.90 0.93
C PHE A 13 4.80 12.46 0.82
N ALA A 14 6.10 12.31 0.57
CA ALA A 14 6.73 11.00 0.40
C ALA A 14 8.11 10.97 1.06
N CYS A 15 8.47 9.83 1.63
CA CYS A 15 9.77 9.64 2.26
C CYS A 15 10.91 9.83 1.24
N THR A 16 12.09 10.30 1.67
CA THR A 16 13.24 10.54 0.77
C THR A 16 13.61 9.31 -0.04
N ILE A 17 13.67 8.14 0.61
CA ILE A 17 13.97 6.86 -0.04
C ILE A 17 12.88 6.50 -1.07
N CYS A 18 11.61 6.66 -0.68
CA CYS A 18 10.43 6.38 -1.50
C CYS A 18 10.46 7.21 -2.78
N ASN A 19 10.65 8.52 -2.65
CA ASN A 19 10.59 9.46 -3.78
C ASN A 19 11.88 9.49 -4.60
N ARG A 20 13.07 9.56 -3.95
CA ARG A 20 14.35 9.77 -4.64
C ARG A 20 15.06 8.49 -5.08
N SER A 21 14.90 7.39 -4.36
CA SER A 21 15.62 6.13 -4.67
C SER A 21 14.77 5.16 -5.48
N TYR A 22 13.50 4.99 -5.10
CA TYR A 22 12.62 3.99 -5.70
C TYR A 22 11.75 4.58 -6.82
N LYS A 23 10.83 5.48 -6.48
CA LYS A 23 9.86 6.02 -7.43
C LYS A 23 10.52 6.87 -8.51
N LYS A 24 11.40 7.81 -8.14
CA LYS A 24 12.06 8.74 -9.07
C LYS A 24 11.05 9.34 -10.07
N THR A 25 11.37 9.26 -11.35
CA THR A 25 10.52 9.66 -12.48
C THR A 25 9.59 8.54 -12.96
N ASN A 26 9.56 7.38 -12.29
CA ASN A 26 8.70 6.28 -12.66
C ASN A 26 7.25 6.58 -12.23
N PHE A 27 6.37 6.72 -13.22
CA PHE A 27 4.93 6.89 -13.08
C PHE A 27 4.27 5.92 -14.06
N PRO A 28 4.29 4.60 -13.75
CA PRO A 28 3.84 3.56 -14.67
C PRO A 28 2.35 3.68 -14.92
N LEU A 29 1.96 3.48 -16.17
CA LEU A 29 0.57 3.41 -16.62
C LEU A 29 0.20 1.96 -16.96
N ALA A 30 -1.09 1.62 -16.88
CA ALA A 30 -1.59 0.32 -17.33
C ALA A 30 -1.34 0.12 -18.83
N ASP A 31 -1.38 1.21 -19.60
CA ASP A 31 -1.04 1.28 -21.01
C ASP A 31 -0.14 2.48 -21.27
N GLU A 32 1.15 2.23 -21.48
CA GLU A 32 2.15 3.27 -21.74
C GLU A 32 1.93 4.02 -23.06
N THR A 33 1.16 3.45 -24.00
CA THR A 33 0.82 4.15 -25.27
C THR A 33 -0.17 5.29 -25.05
N LYS A 34 -0.89 5.29 -23.92
CA LYS A 34 -1.83 6.35 -23.55
C LYS A 34 -1.18 7.52 -22.82
N ARG A 35 0.14 7.49 -22.61
CA ARG A 35 0.87 8.57 -21.94
C ARG A 35 0.73 9.87 -22.73
N SER A 36 0.14 10.88 -22.13
CA SER A 36 -0.27 12.10 -22.82
C SER A 36 0.66 13.26 -22.49
N ILE A 37 1.88 13.21 -23.05
CA ILE A 37 2.91 14.23 -22.78
C ILE A 37 2.57 15.55 -23.48
N ASP A 38 2.10 15.48 -24.72
CA ASP A 38 1.95 16.68 -25.56
C ASP A 38 0.67 17.46 -25.22
N THR A 39 -0.46 16.77 -25.02
CA THR A 39 -1.75 17.44 -24.78
C THR A 39 -2.00 17.75 -23.30
N HIS A 40 -1.20 17.18 -22.39
CA HIS A 40 -1.38 17.28 -20.93
C HIS A 40 -2.75 16.76 -20.43
N ASP A 41 -3.50 16.04 -21.28
CA ASP A 41 -4.76 15.41 -20.92
C ASP A 41 -4.51 14.02 -20.34
N ILE A 42 -4.57 13.92 -19.02
CA ILE A 42 -4.37 12.66 -18.28
C ILE A 42 -5.66 11.86 -18.10
N SER A 43 -6.80 12.30 -18.67
CA SER A 43 -8.11 11.62 -18.47
C SER A 43 -8.14 10.20 -19.02
N LYS A 44 -7.26 9.90 -19.98
CA LYS A 44 -7.10 8.58 -20.60
C LYS A 44 -5.99 7.75 -19.95
N GLU A 45 -5.23 8.33 -19.02
CA GLU A 45 -4.17 7.62 -18.31
C GLU A 45 -4.77 6.80 -17.17
N GLU A 46 -4.23 5.60 -16.98
CA GLU A 46 -4.58 4.73 -15.86
C GLU A 46 -3.31 4.47 -15.03
N PRO A 47 -3.01 5.29 -14.00
CA PRO A 47 -1.80 5.16 -13.21
C PRO A 47 -1.80 3.86 -12.39
N LEU A 48 -0.66 3.16 -12.36
CA LEU A 48 -0.50 1.92 -11.60
C LEU A 48 0.00 2.14 -10.16
N ILE A 49 0.45 3.35 -9.82
CA ILE A 49 0.78 3.70 -8.44
C ILE A 49 -0.50 4.12 -7.71
N ILE A 50 -0.76 3.54 -6.54
CA ILE A 50 -1.87 3.94 -5.68
C ILE A 50 -1.66 5.38 -5.21
N ASN A 51 -2.66 6.24 -5.38
CA ASN A 51 -2.66 7.57 -4.80
C ASN A 51 -3.37 7.58 -3.43
N PRO A 52 -2.64 7.59 -2.30
CA PRO A 52 -3.26 7.53 -0.98
C PRO A 52 -4.07 8.79 -0.60
N SER A 53 -3.98 9.90 -1.35
CA SER A 53 -4.79 11.09 -1.08
C SER A 53 -6.21 11.01 -1.66
N THR A 54 -6.44 10.13 -2.63
CA THR A 54 -7.72 9.99 -3.33
C THR A 54 -8.27 8.57 -3.30
N GLU A 55 -7.43 7.58 -3.04
CA GLU A 55 -7.78 6.16 -3.04
C GLU A 55 -7.34 5.52 -1.71
N SER A 56 -8.17 4.63 -1.16
CA SER A 56 -7.75 3.84 0.01
C SER A 56 -6.77 2.74 -0.42
N PRO A 57 -5.54 2.66 0.13
CA PRO A 57 -4.61 1.57 -0.20
C PRO A 57 -5.17 0.18 0.14
N SER A 58 -6.06 0.09 1.14
CA SER A 58 -6.70 -1.17 1.50
C SER A 58 -7.59 -1.75 0.39
N ASN A 59 -8.00 -0.95 -0.60
CA ASN A 59 -8.75 -1.43 -1.76
C ASN A 59 -7.88 -2.25 -2.73
N TYR A 60 -6.54 -2.16 -2.61
CA TYR A 60 -5.61 -2.77 -3.56
C TYR A 60 -4.53 -3.61 -2.90
N ILE A 61 -4.27 -3.40 -1.61
CA ILE A 61 -3.25 -4.11 -0.84
C ILE A 61 -3.88 -4.70 0.42
N VAL A 62 -3.45 -5.91 0.76
CA VAL A 62 -3.79 -6.61 2.01
C VAL A 62 -2.51 -7.00 2.74
N TYR A 63 -2.64 -7.35 4.02
CA TYR A 63 -1.57 -7.96 4.78
C TYR A 63 -1.81 -9.47 4.89
N ASN A 64 -0.79 -10.25 4.56
CA ASN A 64 -0.65 -11.63 5.01
C ASN A 64 0.38 -11.63 6.15
N GLN A 65 -0.12 -11.69 7.38
CA GLN A 65 0.66 -11.40 8.58
C GLN A 65 1.28 -10.00 8.51
N HIS A 66 2.61 -9.88 8.43
CA HIS A 66 3.34 -8.62 8.33
C HIS A 66 3.79 -8.29 6.89
N ILE A 67 3.55 -9.19 5.94
CA ILE A 67 3.92 -9.04 4.53
C ILE A 67 2.76 -8.46 3.74
N MET A 68 3.02 -7.45 2.92
CA MET A 68 2.00 -6.86 2.05
C MET A 68 1.83 -7.71 0.79
N GLN A 69 0.59 -7.91 0.37
CA GLN A 69 0.25 -8.64 -0.85
C GLN A 69 -0.78 -7.84 -1.67
N PRO A 70 -0.78 -7.96 -3.01
CA PRO A 70 -1.85 -7.44 -3.82
C PRO A 70 -3.19 -8.03 -3.37
N ARG A 71 -4.22 -7.20 -3.26
CA ARG A 71 -5.59 -7.68 -3.02
C ARG A 71 -6.07 -8.45 -4.24
N ILE A 72 -6.76 -9.56 -4.02
CA ILE A 72 -7.51 -10.25 -5.07
C ILE A 72 -8.83 -9.50 -5.32
N ILE A 73 -9.04 -9.05 -6.56
CA ILE A 73 -10.23 -8.36 -7.05
C ILE A 73 -10.73 -9.15 -8.26
N ASN A 74 -11.97 -9.63 -8.21
CA ASN A 74 -12.57 -10.46 -9.28
C ASN A 74 -11.71 -11.68 -9.67
N GLY A 75 -11.10 -12.34 -8.68
CA GLY A 75 -10.25 -13.52 -8.89
C GLY A 75 -8.84 -13.24 -9.38
N GLN A 76 -8.43 -11.97 -9.53
CA GLN A 76 -7.09 -11.60 -9.98
C GLN A 76 -6.38 -10.66 -9.01
N GLU A 77 -5.05 -10.69 -8.99
CA GLU A 77 -4.25 -9.72 -8.23
C GLU A 77 -4.48 -8.29 -8.73
N SER A 78 -4.65 -7.36 -7.80
CA SER A 78 -4.66 -5.93 -8.13
C SER A 78 -3.32 -5.50 -8.73
N LEU A 79 -3.33 -5.11 -10.00
CA LEU A 79 -2.15 -4.54 -10.67
C LEU A 79 -1.62 -3.31 -9.93
N LYS A 80 -2.49 -2.41 -9.47
CA LYS A 80 -2.10 -1.25 -8.65
C LYS A 80 -1.38 -1.66 -7.37
N GLY A 81 -1.93 -2.66 -6.67
CA GLY A 81 -1.33 -3.20 -5.44
C GLY A 81 0.05 -3.76 -5.69
N LYS A 82 0.17 -4.63 -6.71
CA LYS A 82 1.44 -5.25 -7.12
C LYS A 82 2.50 -4.23 -7.47
N TYR A 83 2.22 -3.32 -8.40
CA TYR A 83 3.16 -2.29 -8.83
C TYR A 83 3.58 -1.37 -7.68
N THR A 84 2.65 -0.99 -6.79
CA THR A 84 2.98 -0.14 -5.64
C THR A 84 3.93 -0.86 -4.67
N ILE A 85 3.67 -2.12 -4.35
CA ILE A 85 4.52 -2.93 -3.46
C ILE A 85 5.92 -3.08 -4.06
N GLU A 86 6.01 -3.46 -5.33
CA GLU A 86 7.27 -3.74 -6.02
C GLU A 86 8.09 -2.47 -6.27
N LEU A 87 7.44 -1.37 -6.69
CA LEU A 87 8.10 -0.11 -6.98
C LEU A 87 8.73 0.47 -5.73
N PHE A 88 7.98 0.55 -4.63
CA PHE A 88 8.46 1.14 -3.36
C PHE A 88 9.22 0.15 -2.48
N LYS A 89 9.42 -1.10 -2.95
CA LYS A 89 10.15 -2.15 -2.25
C LYS A 89 9.60 -2.38 -0.84
N LEU A 90 8.27 -2.37 -0.72
CA LEU A 90 7.60 -2.35 0.58
C LEU A 90 7.88 -3.61 1.39
N ASN A 91 8.18 -4.75 0.76
CA ASN A 91 8.54 -5.99 1.45
C ASN A 91 10.06 -6.25 1.54
N ASP A 92 10.89 -5.46 0.86
CA ASP A 92 12.35 -5.68 0.83
C ASP A 92 13.10 -4.78 1.82
N ARG A 93 12.41 -3.78 2.38
CA ARG A 93 12.97 -2.81 3.31
C ARG A 93 12.89 -3.35 4.75
N ASN A 94 13.99 -3.94 5.23
CA ASN A 94 14.08 -4.56 6.55
C ASN A 94 13.44 -3.74 7.68
N VAL A 95 13.74 -2.43 7.80
CA VAL A 95 13.21 -1.57 8.88
C VAL A 95 11.69 -1.63 8.95
N ILE A 96 10.99 -1.42 7.82
CA ILE A 96 9.53 -1.41 7.82
C ILE A 96 8.92 -2.81 7.85
N VAL A 97 9.67 -3.85 7.43
CA VAL A 97 9.24 -5.25 7.57
C VAL A 97 9.26 -5.66 9.03
N GLU A 98 10.33 -5.34 9.75
CA GLU A 98 10.49 -5.67 11.16
C GLU A 98 9.54 -4.86 12.05
N GLU A 99 9.29 -3.58 11.76
CA GLU A 99 8.26 -2.81 12.46
C GLU A 99 6.85 -3.43 12.30
N ARG A 100 6.50 -3.87 11.09
CA ARG A 100 5.23 -4.57 10.84
C ARG A 100 5.17 -5.92 11.54
N ARG A 101 6.29 -6.66 11.57
CA ARG A 101 6.41 -7.94 12.28
C ARG A 101 6.15 -7.75 13.77
N ALA A 102 6.84 -6.81 14.40
CA ALA A 102 6.66 -6.49 15.82
C ALA A 102 5.21 -6.10 16.15
N LEU A 103 4.57 -5.29 15.29
CA LEU A 103 3.17 -4.92 15.45
C LEU A 103 2.23 -6.15 15.34
N TYR A 104 2.47 -7.02 14.36
CA TYR A 104 1.71 -8.25 14.16
C TYR A 104 1.84 -9.22 15.35
N GLU A 105 3.05 -9.41 15.86
CA GLU A 105 3.31 -10.25 17.04
C GLU A 105 2.64 -9.69 18.30
N SER A 106 2.75 -8.37 18.52
CA SER A 106 2.06 -7.69 19.62
C SER A 106 0.54 -7.85 19.52
N TYR A 107 -0.02 -7.65 18.32
CA TYR A 107 -1.45 -7.84 18.06
C TYR A 107 -1.88 -9.29 18.37
N ASN A 108 -1.16 -10.29 17.87
CA ASN A 108 -1.48 -11.69 18.11
C ASN A 108 -1.37 -12.09 19.58
N SER A 109 -0.36 -11.57 20.29
CA SER A 109 -0.23 -11.77 21.73
C SER A 109 -1.44 -11.20 22.49
N ALA A 110 -1.87 -9.98 22.13
CA ALA A 110 -3.02 -9.34 22.74
C ALA A 110 -4.34 -10.08 22.45
N ILE A 111 -4.53 -10.55 21.22
CA ILE A 111 -5.69 -11.38 20.85
C ILE A 111 -5.68 -12.70 21.62
N GLY A 112 -4.54 -13.38 21.71
CA GLY A 112 -4.40 -14.61 22.50
C GLY A 112 -4.80 -14.42 23.96
N LYS A 113 -4.33 -13.33 24.60
CA LYS A 113 -4.72 -12.96 25.97
C LYS A 113 -6.21 -12.67 26.10
N LYS A 114 -6.81 -11.97 25.12
CA LYS A 114 -8.25 -11.67 25.12
C LYS A 114 -9.10 -12.94 24.99
N THR A 115 -8.69 -13.87 24.12
CA THR A 115 -9.36 -15.16 23.95
C THR A 115 -9.26 -15.99 25.24
N TYR A 116 -8.07 -16.08 25.84
CA TYR A 116 -7.84 -16.79 27.10
C TYR A 116 -8.69 -16.22 28.25
N CYS A 117 -8.70 -14.90 28.42
CA CYS A 117 -9.50 -14.25 29.47
C CYS A 117 -11.01 -14.46 29.26
N ARG A 118 -11.48 -14.47 27.99
CA ARG A 118 -12.87 -14.78 27.67
C ARG A 118 -13.24 -16.22 28.02
N THR A 119 -12.36 -17.20 27.76
CA THR A 119 -12.59 -18.61 28.12
C THR A 119 -12.73 -18.78 29.63
N ILE A 120 -11.81 -18.20 30.42
CA ILE A 120 -11.87 -18.24 31.90
C ILE A 120 -13.17 -17.63 32.45
N VAL A 121 -13.62 -16.50 31.91
CA VAL A 121 -14.84 -15.84 32.37
C VAL A 121 -16.09 -16.67 32.05
N ILE A 122 -16.07 -17.45 30.97
CA ILE A 122 -17.18 -18.37 30.64
C ILE A 122 -17.15 -19.59 31.57
N GLU A 123 -15.97 -20.17 31.83
CA GLU A 123 -15.83 -21.33 32.72
C GLU A 123 -16.20 -21.00 34.18
N ASN A 124 -15.83 -19.80 34.67
CA ASN A 124 -16.13 -19.36 36.03
C ASN A 124 -17.55 -18.75 36.22
N ARG A 125 -18.41 -18.78 35.20
CA ARG A 125 -19.83 -18.37 35.30
C ARG A 125 -20.82 -19.54 35.35
N ILE A 126 -20.32 -20.78 35.29
CA ILE A 126 -21.15 -22.01 35.31
C ILE A 126 -21.09 -22.73 36.68
N THR A 127 -20.33 -22.21 37.64
CA THR A 127 -20.35 -22.63 39.06
C THR A 127 -20.98 -21.56 39.93
#